data_AF-A0AAW7YYR0-F1
#
_entry.id   AF-A0AAW7YYR0-F1
#
_cell.length_a   1.000
_cell.length_b   1.000
_cell.length_c   1.000
_cell.angle_alpha   90.00
_cell.angle_beta   90.00
_cell.angle_gamma   90.00
#
_symmetry.space_group_name_H-M   'P 1'
#
loop_
_entity.id
_entity.type
_entity.pdbx_description
1 polymer ?
#
loop_
_entity_poly.entity_id
_entity_poly.type
_entity_poly.pdbx_seq_one_letter_code
_entity_poly.pdbx_strand_id
1 'polypeptide(L)' 'MALVPIIQPPIMKALTTKEEREIQMEQLRPVSMREKIIFPIAVLGLTILFLPAATPLVGMFCLGNLMRESGVVDRLSKT' A
#
# COMPACT_ATOMS: atom_id res chain seq x y z
N MET A 1 4.25 -1.14 16.89
CA MET A 1 5.07 -0.45 15.87
C MET A 1 6.09 0.55 16.44
N ALA A 2 6.05 0.89 17.74
CA ALA A 2 6.96 1.89 18.31
C ALA A 2 8.45 1.47 18.40
N LEU A 3 8.77 0.17 18.34
CA LEU A 3 10.15 -0.33 18.38
C LEU A 3 10.85 -0.33 17.02
N VAL A 4 10.12 -0.09 15.93
CA VAL A 4 10.67 -0.07 14.56
C VAL A 4 11.87 0.89 14.43
N PRO A 5 11.85 2.12 14.98
CA PRO A 5 12.98 3.04 14.90
C PRO A 5 14.24 2.58 15.64
N ILE A 6 14.11 1.68 16.61
CA ILE A 6 15.25 1.16 17.38
C ILE A 6 15.83 -0.06 16.67
N ILE A 7 14.98 -0.93 16.10
CA ILE A 7 15.38 -2.20 15.51
C ILE A 7 15.82 -2.06 14.04
N GLN A 8 15.16 -1.18 13.26
CA GLN A 8 15.40 -1.04 11.82
C GLN A 8 16.79 -0.46 11.48
N PRO A 9 17.29 0.61 12.14
CA PRO A 9 18.58 1.20 11.77
C PRO A 9 19.80 0.28 12.02
N PRO A 10 19.88 -0.49 13.12
CA PRO A 10 20.97 -1.46 13.31
C PRO A 10 21.01 -2.54 12.22
N ILE A 11 19.86 -3.09 11.83
CA ILE A 11 19.78 -4.11 10.77
C ILE A 11 20.22 -3.53 9.44
N MET A 12 19.78 -2.30 9.11
CA MET A 12 20.23 -1.61 7.91
C MET A 12 21.75 -1.41 7.93
N LYS A 13 22.32 -0.95 9.06
CA LYS A 13 23.76 -0.74 9.24
C LYS A 13 24.58 -2.03 9.08
N ALA A 14 24.03 -3.16 9.50
CA ALA A 14 24.69 -4.46 9.43
C ALA A 14 24.64 -5.10 8.02
N LEU A 15 23.58 -4.89 7.25
CA LEU A 15 23.34 -5.62 5.99
C LEU A 15 23.59 -4.81 4.71
N THR A 16 23.52 -3.47 4.75
CA THR A 16 23.72 -2.63 3.56
C THR A 16 25.06 -1.92 3.58
N THR A 17 25.66 -1.73 2.41
CA THR A 17 26.91 -0.96 2.22
C THR A 17 26.63 0.54 2.12
N LYS A 18 27.68 1.38 2.12
CA LYS A 18 27.51 2.84 1.92
C LYS A 18 27.08 3.18 0.49
N GLU A 19 27.64 2.48 -0.49
CA GLU A 19 27.35 2.68 -1.91
C GLU A 19 25.87 2.43 -2.23
N GLU A 20 25.29 1.36 -1.68
CA GLU A 20 23.85 1.05 -1.85
C GLU A 20 22.92 2.11 -1.24
N ARG A 21 23.38 2.80 -0.18
CA ARG A 21 22.59 3.85 0.49
C ARG A 21 22.64 5.19 -0.23
N GLU A 22 23.60 5.37 -1.14
CA GLU A 22 23.77 6.59 -1.93
C GLU A 22 23.10 6.50 -3.30
N ILE A 23 22.47 5.36 -3.63
CA ILE A 23 21.70 5.17 -4.86
C ILE A 23 20.55 6.20 -4.90
N GLN A 24 20.51 7.01 -5.96
CA GLN A 24 19.45 7.98 -6.18
C GLN A 24 18.17 7.28 -6.61
N MET A 25 17.09 7.50 -5.86
CA MET A 25 15.77 6.98 -6.19
C MET A 25 15.12 7.88 -7.25
N GLU A 26 14.71 7.28 -8.36
CA GLU A 26 13.93 7.99 -9.37
C GLU A 26 12.57 8.43 -8.83
N GLN A 27 12.05 9.51 -9.40
CA GLN A 27 10.73 10.01 -9.03
C GLN A 27 9.65 8.98 -9.41
N LEU A 28 8.66 8.82 -8.53
CA LEU A 28 7.52 7.95 -8.76
C LEU A 28 6.80 8.33 -10.07
N ARG A 29 6.34 7.33 -10.83
CA ARG A 29 5.55 7.55 -12.04
C ARG A 29 4.23 8.24 -11.70
N PRO A 30 3.72 9.13 -12.58
CA PRO A 30 2.38 9.68 -12.41
C PRO A 30 1.36 8.56 -12.64
N VAL A 31 0.57 8.27 -11.61
CA VAL A 31 -0.51 7.28 -11.66
C VAL A 31 -1.83 7.96 -11.98
N SER A 32 -2.57 7.43 -12.95
CA SER A 32 -3.87 7.98 -13.33
C SER A 32 -4.95 7.67 -12.26
N MET A 33 -5.98 8.52 -12.17
CA MET A 33 -7.12 8.27 -11.26
C MET A 33 -7.81 6.93 -11.55
N ARG A 34 -7.84 6.52 -12.83
CA ARG A 34 -8.41 5.23 -13.24
C ARG A 34 -7.62 4.05 -12.69
N GLU A 35 -6.28 4.11 -12.75
CA GLU A 35 -5.42 3.06 -12.19
C GLU A 35 -5.63 2.89 -10.69
N LYS A 36 -5.75 4.00 -9.95
CA LYS A 36 -5.99 3.96 -8.49
C LYS A 36 -7.33 3.34 -8.11
N ILE A 37 -8.37 3.53 -8.94
CA ILE A 37 -9.69 2.92 -8.74
C ILE A 37 -9.70 1.45 -9.15
N ILE A 38 -9.02 1.09 -10.23
CA ILE A 38 -8.98 -0.31 -10.73
C ILE A 38 -8.14 -1.20 -9.80
N PHE A 39 -7.08 -0.65 -9.19
CA PHE A 39 -6.20 -1.38 -8.28
C PHE A 39 -6.91 -2.17 -7.17
N PRO A 40 -7.76 -1.57 -6.31
CA PRO A 40 -8.46 -2.30 -5.24
C PRO A 40 -9.43 -3.35 -5.79
N ILE A 41 -10.05 -3.12 -6.95
CA ILE A 41 -10.96 -4.08 -7.58
C ILE A 41 -10.19 -5.31 -8.08
N ALA A 42 -9.05 -5.07 -8.74
CA ALA A 42 -8.18 -6.15 -9.22
C ALA A 42 -7.62 -6.98 -8.06
N VAL A 43 -7.14 -6.33 -7.00
CA VAL A 43 -6.61 -7.01 -5.80
C VAL A 43 -7.69 -7.84 -5.11
N LEU A 44 -8.91 -7.33 -5.00
CA LEU A 44 -10.03 -8.07 -4.43
C LEU A 44 -10.37 -9.31 -5.27
N GLY A 45 -10.44 -9.16 -6.60
CA GLY A 45 -10.68 -10.27 -7.52
C GLY A 45 -9.61 -11.37 -7.41
N LEU A 46 -8.34 -10.98 -7.36
CA LEU A 46 -7.23 -11.92 -7.16
C LEU A 46 -7.30 -12.60 -5.79
N THR A 47 -7.65 -11.87 -4.73
CA THR A 47 -7.74 -12.43 -3.38
C THR A 47 -8.86 -13.46 -3.28
N ILE A 48 -10.02 -13.21 -3.90
CA ILE A 48 -11.13 -14.17 -3.94
C ILE A 48 -10.72 -15.46 -4.68
N LEU A 49 -9.97 -15.33 -5.77
CA LEU A 49 -9.55 -16.48 -6.60
C LEU A 49 -8.47 -17.33 -5.91
N PHE A 50 -7.47 -16.70 -5.30
CA PHE A 50 -6.30 -17.40 -4.76
C PHE A 50 -6.38 -17.68 -3.24
N LEU A 51 -7.01 -16.81 -2.46
CA LEU A 51 -7.03 -16.90 -0.99
C LEU A 51 -8.35 -16.37 -0.38
N PRO A 52 -9.45 -17.14 -0.49
CA PRO A 52 -10.77 -16.70 -0.02
C PRO A 52 -10.81 -16.44 1.50
N ALA A 53 -9.92 -17.07 2.28
CA ALA A 53 -9.82 -16.85 3.72
C ALA A 53 -9.35 -15.42 4.09
N ALA A 54 -8.57 -14.76 3.22
CA ALA A 54 -8.11 -13.39 3.41
C ALA A 54 -9.07 -12.33 2.85
N THR A 55 -10.06 -12.75 2.04
CA THR A 55 -11.07 -11.88 1.43
C THR A 55 -11.77 -10.94 2.41
N PRO A 56 -12.21 -11.32 3.63
CA PRO A 56 -12.88 -10.37 4.51
C PRO A 56 -11.96 -9.22 4.96
N LEU A 57 -10.67 -9.48 5.21
CA LEU A 57 -9.71 -8.45 5.59
C LEU A 57 -9.33 -7.56 4.40
N VAL A 58 -8.95 -8.18 3.28
CA VAL A 58 -8.55 -7.47 2.06
C VAL A 58 -9.74 -6.72 1.46
N GLY A 59 -10.94 -7.28 1.52
CA GLY A 59 -12.17 -6.64 1.03
C GLY A 59 -12.49 -5.36 1.79
N MET A 60 -12.46 -5.40 3.13
CA MET A 60 -12.69 -4.19 3.93
C MET A 60 -11.58 -3.14 3.71
N PHE A 61 -10.33 -3.58 3.55
CA PHE A 61 -9.22 -2.69 3.21
C PHE A 61 -9.38 -2.03 1.83
N CYS A 62 -9.68 -2.82 0.80
CA CYS A 62 -9.89 -2.36 -0.57
C CYS A 62 -11.14 -1.47 -0.69
N LEU A 63 -12.18 -1.73 0.10
CA LEU A 63 -13.36 -0.86 0.19
C LEU A 63 -12.99 0.52 0.72
N GLY A 64 -12.23 0.59 1.82
CA GLY A 64 -11.73 1.86 2.35
C GLY A 64 -10.85 2.62 1.34
N ASN A 65 -10.00 1.89 0.62
CA ASN A 65 -9.16 2.46 -0.44
C ASN A 65 -10.01 3.01 -1.60
N LEU A 66 -11.03 2.25 -2.05
CA LEU A 66 -11.95 2.68 -3.10
C LEU A 66 -12.75 3.93 -2.67
N MET A 67 -13.19 4.00 -1.41
CA MET A 67 -13.92 5.18 -0.90
C MET A 67 -13.04 6.43 -0.89
N ARG A 68 -11.76 6.29 -0.54
CA ARG A 68 -10.78 7.38 -0.58
C ARG A 68 -10.48 7.84 -2.02
N GLU A 69 -10.27 6.91 -2.94
CA GLU A 69 -9.86 7.21 -4.33
C GLU A 69 -11.05 7.54 -5.25
N SER A 70 -12.27 7.12 -4.91
CA SER A 70 -13.48 7.41 -5.69
C SER A 70 -13.89 8.89 -5.62
N GLY A 71 -13.58 9.61 -4.53
CA GLY A 71 -13.86 11.04 -4.39
C GLY A 71 -15.35 11.44 -4.30
N VAL A 72 -16.28 10.53 -4.56
CA VAL A 72 -17.74 10.78 -4.51
C VAL A 72 -18.32 10.55 -3.10
N VAL A 73 -17.58 9.86 -2.24
CA VAL A 73 -18.02 9.46 -0.88
C VAL A 73 -17.24 10.18 0.22
N ASP A 74 -16.92 11.45 -0.01
CA ASP A 74 -16.10 12.30 0.85
C ASP A 74 -16.65 12.39 2.31
N ARG A 75 -17.98 12.36 2.47
CA ARG A 75 -18.64 12.36 3.79
C ARG A 75 -18.40 11.06 4.57
N LEU A 76 -18.31 9.92 3.89
CA LEU A 76 -18.08 8.63 4.52
C LEU A 76 -16.60 8.36 4.79
N SER A 77 -15.69 9.01 4.07
CA SER A 77 -14.23 8.86 4.28
C SER A 77 -13.65 9.75 5.37
N LYS A 78 -14.34 10.85 5.74
CA LYS A 78 -13.87 11.85 6.71
C LYS A 78 -14.67 11.87 8.02
N THR A 79 -15.56 10.89 8.22
CA THR A 79 -16.17 10.63 9.53
C THR A 79 -15.16 9.89 10.39
#